data_AF-A0A8T7K1T8-F1
#
_entry.id   AF-A0A8T7K1T8-F1
#
_cell.length_a   1.000
_cell.length_b   1.000
_cell.length_c   1.000
_cell.angle_alpha   90.00
_cell.angle_beta   90.00
_cell.angle_gamma   90.00
#
_symmetry.space_group_name_H-M   'P 1'
#
loop_
_entity.id
_entity.type
_entity.pdbx_description
1 polymer ?
#
loop_
_entity_poly.entity_id
_entity_poly.type
_entity_poly.pdbx_seq_one_letter_code
_entity_poly.pdbx_strand_id
1 'polypeptide(L)'
;MSIEGLGISLLILVLGLLAVAQPFFRRAKTPKTSDVLQRKERETLLNDYERVLATMRDLDEDYQLGKLPPEAYSTLREHWAAQGTTLLEALEKLNGVKPGARAGKKAQKAQTVPADAADEALDAAIEQAIANYVKAKNNASD
;
A
#
# COMPACT_ATOMS: atom_id res chain seq x y z
N MET A 1 30.72 -1.76 -59.57
CA MET A 1 29.68 -1.53 -58.55
C MET A 1 29.93 -2.51 -57.42
N SER A 2 30.38 -2.02 -56.25
CA SER A 2 30.96 -2.85 -55.20
C SER A 2 29.89 -3.66 -54.46
N ILE A 3 29.90 -4.98 -54.66
CA ILE A 3 29.06 -5.99 -54.00
C ILE A 3 29.16 -5.87 -52.46
N GLU A 4 30.33 -5.46 -51.97
CA GLU A 4 30.60 -5.23 -50.55
C GLU A 4 29.71 -4.14 -49.94
N GLY A 5 29.47 -3.04 -50.65
CA GLY A 5 28.58 -1.96 -50.19
C GLY A 5 27.12 -2.39 -50.16
N LEU A 6 26.74 -3.31 -51.04
CA LEU A 6 25.38 -3.84 -51.13
C LEU A 6 25.08 -4.76 -49.94
N GLY A 7 26.06 -5.57 -49.51
CA GLY A 7 25.96 -6.39 -48.31
C GLY A 7 25.78 -5.56 -47.03
N ILE A 8 26.58 -4.50 -46.88
CA ILE A 8 26.50 -3.60 -45.71
C ILE A 8 25.16 -2.87 -45.68
N SER A 9 24.71 -2.34 -46.83
CA SER A 9 23.41 -1.68 -46.94
C SER A 9 22.26 -2.61 -46.58
N LEU A 10 22.31 -3.87 -47.01
CA LEU A 10 21.28 -4.87 -46.70
C LEU A 10 21.26 -5.22 -45.21
N LEU A 11 22.44 -5.35 -44.59
CA LEU A 11 22.56 -5.62 -43.15
C LEU A 11 21.93 -4.50 -42.30
N ILE A 12 22.24 -3.24 -42.61
CA ILE A 12 21.70 -2.07 -41.91
C ILE A 12 20.18 -2.00 -42.09
N LEU A 13 19.68 -2.29 -43.30
CA LEU A 13 18.25 -2.32 -43.59
C LEU A 13 17.53 -3.37 -42.72
N VAL A 14 18.06 -4.59 -42.65
CA VAL A 14 17.48 -5.68 -41.86
C VAL A 14 17.50 -5.36 -40.37
N LEU A 15 18.61 -4.83 -39.85
CA LEU A 15 18.71 -4.42 -38.44
C LEU A 15 17.75 -3.27 -38.11
N GLY A 16 17.59 -2.30 -39.01
CA GLY A 16 16.61 -1.22 -38.87
C GLY A 16 15.17 -1.75 -38.83
N LEU A 17 14.83 -2.67 -39.74
CA LEU A 17 13.52 -3.32 -39.75
C LEU A 17 13.26 -4.12 -38.46
N LEU A 18 14.26 -4.84 -37.95
CA LEU A 18 14.15 -5.56 -36.68
C LEU A 18 13.98 -4.61 -35.49
N ALA A 19 14.70 -3.49 -35.46
CA ALA A 19 14.57 -2.49 -34.40
C ALA A 19 13.16 -1.85 -34.39
N VAL A 20 12.59 -1.58 -35.58
CA VAL A 20 11.23 -1.04 -35.73
C VAL A 20 10.16 -2.10 -35.45
N ALA A 21 10.41 -3.36 -35.78
CA ALA A 21 9.49 -4.47 -35.51
C ALA A 21 9.52 -4.93 -34.03
N GLN A 22 10.62 -4.73 -33.32
CA GLN A 22 10.80 -5.11 -31.92
C GLN A 22 9.70 -4.60 -30.96
N PRO A 23 9.23 -3.33 -31.00
CA PRO A 23 8.12 -2.88 -30.17
C PRO A 23 6.76 -3.51 -30.54
N PHE A 24 6.58 -3.95 -31.79
CA PHE A 24 5.34 -4.61 -32.24
C PHE A 24 5.21 -6.02 -31.66
N PHE A 25 6.30 -6.79 -31.59
CA PHE A 25 6.30 -8.12 -30.96
C PHE A 25 6.28 -8.06 -29.42
N ARG A 26 6.78 -6.98 -28.82
CA ARG A 26 6.76 -6.77 -27.36
C ARG A 26 5.39 -6.31 -26.82
N ARG A 27 4.46 -5.87 -27.67
CA ARG A 27 3.12 -5.39 -27.27
C ARG A 27 2.07 -6.49 -27.05
N ALA A 28 2.41 -7.77 -27.25
CA ALA A 28 1.49 -8.89 -26.99
C ALA A 28 1.36 -9.30 -25.50
N LYS A 29 1.57 -8.35 -24.58
CA LYS A 29 1.00 -8.44 -23.23
C LYS A 29 -0.12 -7.43 -23.12
N THR A 30 -1.16 -7.61 -23.94
CA THR A 30 -2.47 -7.06 -23.61
C THR A 30 -2.74 -7.47 -22.15
N PRO A 31 -3.03 -6.53 -21.23
CA PRO A 31 -3.47 -6.91 -19.91
C PRO A 31 -4.62 -7.90 -20.11
N LYS A 32 -4.48 -9.10 -19.55
CA LYS A 32 -5.52 -10.11 -19.69
C LYS A 32 -6.82 -9.45 -19.22
N THR A 33 -7.95 -9.68 -19.88
CA THR A 33 -9.24 -9.12 -19.46
C THR A 33 -9.50 -9.32 -17.96
N SER A 34 -8.96 -10.40 -17.37
CA SER A 34 -8.92 -10.66 -15.93
C SER A 34 -8.28 -9.53 -15.10
N ASP A 35 -7.17 -8.95 -15.54
CA ASP A 35 -6.43 -7.92 -14.80
C ASP A 35 -7.19 -6.59 -14.79
N VAL A 36 -7.91 -6.29 -15.88
CA VAL A 36 -8.75 -5.09 -15.98
C VAL A 36 -9.98 -5.23 -15.08
N LEU A 37 -10.63 -6.40 -15.09
CA LEU A 37 -11.76 -6.71 -14.22
C LEU A 37 -11.36 -6.67 -12.74
N GLN A 38 -10.22 -7.27 -12.38
CA GLN A 38 -9.72 -7.28 -11.02
C GLN A 38 -9.38 -5.87 -10.50
N ARG A 39 -8.82 -5.01 -11.36
CA ARG A 39 -8.58 -3.60 -11.01
C ARG A 39 -9.88 -2.84 -10.77
N LYS A 40 -10.86 -3.02 -11.64
CA LYS A 40 -12.17 -2.38 -11.50
C LYS A 40 -12.87 -2.81 -10.22
N GLU A 41 -12.85 -4.11 -9.91
CA GLU A 41 -13.41 -4.65 -8.68
C GLU A 41 -12.70 -4.08 -7.43
N ARG A 42 -11.37 -3.97 -7.47
CA ARG A 42 -10.60 -3.33 -6.40
C ARG A 42 -10.99 -1.88 -6.19
N GLU A 43 -11.12 -1.12 -7.28
CA GLU A 43 -11.51 0.29 -7.24
C GLU A 43 -12.92 0.47 -6.69
N THR A 44 -13.86 -0.40 -7.06
CA THR A 44 -15.22 -0.35 -6.50
C THR A 44 -15.23 -0.62 -5.00
N LEU A 45 -14.51 -1.63 -4.52
CA LEU A 45 -14.43 -1.95 -3.10
C LEU A 45 -13.76 -0.83 -2.29
N LEU A 46 -12.75 -0.16 -2.85
CA LEU A 46 -12.09 0.97 -2.21
C LEU A 46 -13.04 2.16 -2.07
N ASN A 47 -13.81 2.46 -3.12
CA ASN A 47 -14.77 3.56 -3.11
C ASN A 47 -15.89 3.30 -2.08
N ASP A 48 -16.39 2.06 -2.02
CA ASP A 48 -17.38 1.67 -1.01
C ASP A 48 -16.81 1.81 0.42
N TYR A 49 -15.55 1.44 0.62
CA TYR A 49 -14.88 1.61 1.92
C TYR A 49 -14.71 3.08 2.32
N GLU A 50 -14.30 3.94 1.39
CA GLU A 50 -14.20 5.38 1.61
C GLU A 50 -15.56 5.99 1.98
N ARG A 51 -16.64 5.52 1.34
CA ARG A 51 -18.00 5.95 1.65
C ARG A 51 -18.43 5.58 3.07
N VAL A 52 -18.10 4.37 3.52
CA VAL A 52 -18.36 3.94 4.90
C VAL A 52 -17.60 4.82 5.89
N LEU A 53 -16.32 5.11 5.63
CA LEU A 53 -15.52 6.00 6.48
C LEU A 53 -16.09 7.41 6.56
N ALA A 54 -16.51 7.99 5.43
CA ALA A 54 -17.15 9.30 5.41
C ALA A 54 -18.42 9.29 6.27
N THR A 55 -19.24 8.23 6.14
CA THR A 55 -20.47 8.10 6.90
C THR A 55 -20.21 7.95 8.40
N MET A 56 -19.19 7.19 8.80
CA MET A 56 -18.79 7.09 10.21
C MET A 56 -18.30 8.42 10.78
N ARG A 57 -17.55 9.20 10.00
CA ARG A 57 -17.09 10.53 10.42
C ARG A 57 -18.28 11.48 10.60
N ASP A 58 -19.19 11.52 9.63
CA ASP A 58 -20.37 12.39 9.70
C ASP A 58 -21.26 11.99 10.90
N LEU A 59 -21.37 10.68 11.20
CA LEU A 59 -22.04 10.16 12.39
C LEU A 59 -21.37 10.63 13.71
N ASP A 60 -20.04 10.58 13.77
CA ASP A 60 -19.27 11.06 14.93
C ASP A 60 -19.44 12.58 15.12
N GLU A 61 -19.49 13.34 14.02
CA GLU A 61 -19.76 14.78 14.04
C GLU A 61 -21.18 15.08 14.55
N ASP A 62 -22.19 14.38 14.06
CA ASP A 62 -23.58 14.56 14.49
C ASP A 62 -23.78 14.21 15.97
N TYR A 63 -23.07 13.19 16.48
CA TYR A 63 -23.05 12.87 17.90
C TYR A 63 -22.39 13.98 18.74
N GLN A 64 -21.23 14.48 18.31
CA GLN A 64 -20.54 15.59 19.00
C GLN A 64 -21.37 16.87 19.03
N LEU A 65 -22.16 17.12 17.99
CA LEU A 65 -23.11 18.24 17.92
C LEU A 65 -24.39 18.02 18.73
N GLY A 66 -24.55 16.85 19.37
CA GLY A 66 -25.71 16.51 20.19
C GLY A 66 -26.98 16.26 19.39
N LYS A 67 -26.88 16.07 18.06
CA LYS A 67 -28.03 15.78 17.19
C LYS A 67 -28.52 14.34 17.33
N LEU A 68 -27.70 13.46 17.90
CA LEU A 68 -27.94 12.03 17.97
C LEU A 68 -27.91 11.53 19.42
N PRO A 69 -28.92 10.77 19.87
CA PRO A 69 -28.89 10.17 21.19
C PRO A 69 -27.82 9.07 21.29
N PRO A 70 -27.22 8.84 22.47
CA PRO A 70 -26.11 7.87 22.64
C PRO A 70 -26.44 6.44 22.20
N GLU A 71 -27.66 5.98 22.47
CA GLU A 71 -28.08 4.62 22.08
C GLU A 71 -28.17 4.45 20.57
N ALA A 72 -28.70 5.46 19.85
CA ALA A 72 -28.72 5.44 18.39
C ALA A 72 -27.31 5.53 17.82
N TYR A 73 -26.45 6.40 18.36
CA TYR A 73 -25.06 6.53 17.94
C TYR A 73 -24.31 5.20 18.01
N SER A 74 -24.35 4.52 19.17
CA SER A 74 -23.65 3.25 19.36
C SER A 74 -24.11 2.19 18.34
N THR A 75 -25.43 2.05 18.16
CA THR A 75 -26.02 1.09 17.22
C THR A 75 -25.60 1.36 15.78
N LEU A 76 -25.68 2.63 15.33
CA LEU A 76 -25.26 3.00 13.97
C LEU A 76 -23.76 2.82 13.78
N ARG A 77 -22.95 3.16 14.79
CA ARG A 77 -21.50 3.05 14.71
C ARG A 77 -21.04 1.60 14.60
N GLU A 78 -21.66 0.69 15.35
CA GLU A 78 -21.41 -0.74 15.23
C GLU A 78 -21.80 -1.28 13.85
N HIS A 79 -22.94 -0.85 13.33
CA HIS A 79 -23.39 -1.23 11.99
C HIS A 79 -22.38 -0.85 10.90
N TRP A 80 -21.96 0.42 10.87
CA TRP A 80 -20.99 0.92 9.90
C TRP A 80 -19.60 0.31 10.10
N ALA A 81 -19.18 0.08 11.34
CA ALA A 81 -17.92 -0.62 11.63
C ALA A 81 -17.93 -2.05 11.07
N ALA A 82 -19.02 -2.80 11.26
CA ALA A 82 -19.17 -4.15 10.73
C ALA A 82 -19.19 -4.19 9.18
N GLN A 83 -19.79 -3.19 8.55
CA GLN A 83 -19.73 -3.04 7.09
C GLN A 83 -18.30 -2.73 6.63
N GLY A 84 -17.59 -1.83 7.33
CA GLY A 84 -16.20 -1.50 7.03
C GLY A 84 -15.26 -2.70 7.13
N THR A 85 -15.43 -3.55 8.15
CA THR A 85 -14.65 -4.81 8.28
C THR A 85 -14.95 -5.78 7.14
N THR A 86 -16.21 -5.90 6.75
CA THR A 86 -16.63 -6.78 5.63
C THR A 86 -15.99 -6.35 4.31
N LEU A 87 -15.96 -5.06 4.02
CA LEU A 87 -15.30 -4.50 2.83
C LEU A 87 -13.79 -4.70 2.87
N LEU A 88 -13.17 -4.53 4.05
CA LEU A 88 -11.74 -4.73 4.23
C LEU A 88 -11.33 -6.19 4.01
N GLU A 89 -12.11 -7.15 4.51
CA GLU A 89 -11.89 -8.57 4.24
C GLU A 89 -11.99 -8.92 2.76
N ALA A 90 -12.94 -8.31 2.04
CA ALA A 90 -13.09 -8.50 0.60
C ALA A 90 -11.86 -7.94 -0.16
N LEU A 91 -11.33 -6.80 0.27
CA LEU A 91 -10.08 -6.24 -0.26
C LEU A 91 -8.87 -7.14 0.04
N GLU A 92 -8.77 -7.72 1.24
CA GLU A 92 -7.68 -8.64 1.58
C GLU A 92 -7.71 -9.90 0.70
N LYS A 93 -8.90 -10.48 0.49
CA LYS A 93 -9.11 -11.63 -0.42
C LYS A 93 -8.67 -11.30 -1.84
N LEU A 94 -9.04 -10.12 -2.35
CA LEU A 94 -8.68 -9.68 -3.70
C LEU A 94 -7.17 -9.45 -3.87
N ASN A 95 -6.49 -8.99 -2.81
CA ASN A 95 -5.05 -8.78 -2.79
C ASN A 95 -4.25 -10.06 -2.50
N GLY A 96 -4.91 -11.21 -2.31
CA GLY A 96 -4.25 -12.47 -1.95
C GLY A 96 -3.62 -12.46 -0.55
N VAL A 97 -4.01 -11.52 0.31
CA VAL A 97 -3.57 -11.47 1.71
C VAL A 97 -4.49 -12.38 2.52
N LYS A 98 -3.91 -13.32 3.28
CA LYS A 98 -4.70 -14.19 4.16
C LYS A 98 -5.47 -13.33 5.20
N PRO A 99 -6.79 -13.49 5.33
CA PRO A 99 -7.57 -12.81 6.35
C PRO A 99 -6.96 -13.04 7.74
N GLY A 100 -6.70 -11.97 8.49
CA GLY A 100 -6.19 -12.04 9.86
C GLY A 100 -4.66 -11.96 10.03
N ALA A 101 -3.86 -11.96 8.94
CA ALA A 101 -2.41 -11.83 9.05
C ALA A 101 -1.93 -10.44 9.55
N ARG A 102 -2.78 -9.41 9.42
CA ARG A 102 -2.50 -8.02 9.83
C ARG A 102 -3.28 -7.57 11.08
N ALA A 103 -4.52 -8.02 11.25
CA ALA A 103 -5.37 -7.67 12.38
C ALA A 103 -4.77 -8.11 13.74
N GLY A 104 -4.09 -9.26 13.78
CA GLY A 104 -3.43 -9.76 15.00
C GLY A 104 -2.22 -8.93 15.46
N LYS A 105 -1.56 -8.17 14.57
CA LYS A 105 -0.33 -7.44 14.92
C LYS A 105 -0.56 -6.02 15.45
N LYS A 106 -1.69 -5.37 15.12
CA LYS A 106 -1.99 -4.01 15.62
C LYS A 106 -2.81 -4.02 16.91
N ALA A 107 -3.70 -4.98 17.10
CA ALA A 107 -4.51 -5.08 18.33
C ALA A 107 -3.68 -5.44 19.59
N GLN A 108 -2.51 -6.07 19.43
CA GLN A 108 -1.63 -6.44 20.55
C GLN A 108 -0.59 -5.37 20.93
N LYS A 109 -0.48 -4.27 20.17
CA LYS A 109 0.45 -3.16 20.48
C LYS A 109 -0.24 -1.92 21.03
N ALA A 110 -1.45 -2.09 21.58
CA ALA A 110 -2.03 -1.17 22.54
C ALA A 110 -1.84 -1.73 23.97
N GLN A 111 -0.62 -2.19 24.28
CA GLN A 111 -0.18 -2.22 25.67
C GLN A 111 0.07 -0.77 26.06
N THR A 112 -0.71 -0.28 27.00
CA THR A 112 -0.48 0.98 27.70
C THR A 112 0.90 0.88 28.37
N VAL A 113 1.93 1.29 27.65
CA VAL A 113 3.22 1.62 28.27
C VAL A 113 2.92 2.90 29.08
N PRO A 114 3.05 2.89 30.42
CA PRO A 114 2.93 4.13 31.19
C PRO A 114 3.94 5.13 30.60
N ALA A 115 3.52 6.39 30.44
CA ALA A 115 4.30 7.41 29.73
C ALA A 115 5.76 7.48 30.21
N ASP A 116 5.98 7.28 31.51
CA ASP A 116 7.31 7.25 32.15
C ASP A 116 8.24 6.14 31.60
N ALA A 117 7.70 4.97 31.26
CA ALA A 117 8.49 3.86 30.72
C ALA A 117 8.80 4.02 29.22
N ALA A 118 7.99 4.82 28.50
CA ALA A 118 8.26 5.16 27.10
C ALA A 118 9.38 6.21 27.01
N ASP A 119 9.39 7.17 27.93
CA ASP A 119 10.42 8.21 28.02
C ASP A 119 11.79 7.60 28.43
N GLU A 120 11.83 6.72 29.43
CA GLU A 120 13.07 6.04 29.84
C GLU A 120 13.64 5.14 28.72
N ALA A 121 12.77 4.45 27.98
CA ALA A 121 13.20 3.64 26.84
C ALA A 121 13.72 4.49 25.67
N LEU A 122 13.16 5.70 25.48
CA LEU A 122 13.63 6.65 24.48
C LEU A 122 15.01 7.20 24.83
N ASP A 123 15.21 7.60 26.09
CA ASP A 123 16.50 8.11 26.58
C ASP A 123 17.60 7.05 26.44
N ALA A 124 17.33 5.81 26.85
CA ALA A 124 18.28 4.70 26.69
C ALA A 124 18.63 4.42 25.21
N ALA A 125 17.66 4.56 24.30
CA ALA A 125 17.89 4.37 22.87
C ALA A 125 18.78 5.49 22.27
N ILE A 126 18.60 6.72 22.74
CA ILE A 126 19.42 7.87 22.32
C ILE A 126 20.87 7.69 22.80
N GLU A 127 21.08 7.29 24.06
CA GLU A 127 22.43 7.05 24.60
C GLU A 127 23.17 5.95 23.83
N GLN A 128 22.49 4.85 23.50
CA GLN A 128 23.08 3.77 22.69
C GLN A 128 23.43 4.24 21.27
N ALA A 129 22.58 5.04 20.64
CA ALA A 129 22.84 5.59 19.31
C ALA A 129 24.08 6.49 19.31
N ILE A 130 24.23 7.34 20.32
CA ILE A 130 25.41 8.21 20.49
C ILE A 130 26.67 7.37 20.72
N ALA A 131 26.61 6.37 21.60
CA ALA A 131 27.76 5.49 21.86
C ALA A 131 28.23 4.76 20.59
N ASN A 132 27.30 4.26 19.79
CA ASN A 132 27.59 3.62 18.51
C ASN A 132 28.21 4.61 17.51
N TYR A 133 27.68 5.83 17.44
CA TYR A 133 28.22 6.87 16.57
C TYR A 133 29.64 7.27 16.94
N VAL A 134 29.93 7.47 18.24
CA VAL A 134 31.27 7.79 18.73
C VAL A 134 32.24 6.65 18.44
N LYS A 135 31.84 5.40 18.70
CA LYS A 135 32.67 4.22 18.40
C LYS A 135 32.98 4.10 16.91
N ALA A 136 31.98 4.30 16.05
CA ALA A 136 32.16 4.27 14.59
C ALA A 136 33.09 5.40 14.11
N LYS A 137 32.97 6.60 14.67
CA LYS A 137 33.84 7.73 14.33
C LYS A 137 35.30 7.52 14.76
N ASN A 138 35.51 6.97 15.96
CA ASN A 138 36.85 6.69 16.47
C ASN A 138 37.53 5.56 15.66
N ASN A 139 36.77 4.54 15.27
CA ASN A 139 37.28 3.45 14.41
C ASN A 139 37.54 3.87 12.94
N ALA A 140 37.01 5.02 12.50
CA ALA A 140 37.22 5.56 11.16
C ALA A 140 38.36 6.58 11.09
N SER A 141 39.03 6.86 12.22
CA SER A 141 40.14 7.83 12.32
C SER A 141 41.50 7.17 12.61
N ASP A 142 41.55 5.84 12.70
CA ASP A 142 42.76 5.00 12.62
C ASP A 142 42.90 4.43 11.20
#